data_AF-A0A928RT31-F1
#
_entry.id   AF-A0A928RT31-F1
#
_cell.length_a   1.000
_cell.length_b   1.000
_cell.length_c   1.000
_cell.angle_alpha   90.00
_cell.angle_beta   90.00
_cell.angle_gamma   90.00
#
_symmetry.space_group_name_H-M   'P 1'
#
loop_
_entity.id
_entity.type
_entity.pdbx_description
1 polymer ?
#
loop_
_entity_poly.entity_id
_entity_poly.type
_entity_poly.pdbx_seq_one_letter_code
_entity_poly.pdbx_strand_id
1 'polypeptide(L)'
;MTSIIVTENKQNEDGLLYVQTSGSELFSHAGCSSRIKTIDDRIVLTVNCPEEYKDIIRTEIADKVAEIITIKYKYDYFKKSLLVGGLSKLEKEILLTSLIAADLEDDKRYAYDRIKVYSEIAIDGIFNFRLKPLKKKWEDVVGCIPDCFLTSQLKEFITYLLENKKKRVYVDDGRVYDSHYRRLKRCSLLGGEGANITREVLLSNCGEVELSGEIPKEDEYYLKEYYNDKIIFSSGYLN
;
A
#
# COMPACT_ATOMS: atom_id res chain seq x y z
N MET A 1 15.90 11.44 -24.93
CA MET A 1 14.97 11.39 -23.79
C MET A 1 13.73 10.64 -24.25
N THR A 2 13.23 9.73 -23.43
CA THR A 2 11.97 9.01 -23.66
C THR A 2 10.99 9.35 -22.55
N SER A 3 9.70 9.30 -22.88
CA SER A 3 8.62 9.53 -21.92
C SER A 3 7.95 8.21 -21.56
N ILE A 4 7.67 8.03 -20.28
CA ILE A 4 6.75 7.00 -19.77
C ILE A 4 5.49 7.73 -19.31
N ILE A 5 4.34 7.26 -19.78
CA ILE A 5 3.05 7.91 -19.54
C ILE A 5 2.17 6.97 -18.72
N VAL A 6 1.67 7.48 -17.60
CA VAL A 6 0.68 6.79 -16.77
C VAL A 6 -0.57 7.66 -16.69
N THR A 7 -1.73 7.08 -16.97
CA THR A 7 -3.01 7.77 -16.95
C THR A 7 -3.99 7.08 -16.02
N GLU A 8 -4.83 7.87 -15.37
CA GLU A 8 -5.83 7.42 -14.41
C GLU A 8 -7.06 8.34 -14.48
N ASN A 9 -8.21 7.89 -13.98
CA ASN A 9 -9.37 8.75 -13.72
C ASN A 9 -9.00 9.82 -12.69
N LYS A 10 -9.43 11.07 -12.93
CA LYS A 10 -9.13 12.21 -12.04
C LYS A 10 -9.53 11.98 -10.57
N GLN A 11 -10.56 11.18 -10.30
CA GLN A 11 -10.99 10.86 -8.93
C GLN A 11 -9.95 10.05 -8.12
N ASN A 12 -8.95 9.48 -8.80
CA ASN A 12 -7.88 8.67 -8.22
C ASN A 12 -6.51 9.37 -8.35
N GLU A 13 -6.48 10.70 -8.27
CA GLU A 13 -5.25 11.51 -8.41
C GLU A 13 -4.15 11.16 -7.41
N ASP A 14 -4.54 10.75 -6.21
CA ASP A 14 -3.69 10.27 -5.13
C ASP A 14 -2.80 9.11 -5.57
N GLY A 15 -3.29 8.25 -6.47
CA GLY A 15 -2.50 7.19 -7.08
C GLY A 15 -1.30 7.71 -7.86
N LEU A 16 -1.47 8.73 -8.72
CA LEU A 16 -0.34 9.26 -9.50
C LEU A 16 0.60 10.13 -8.66
N LEU A 17 0.08 10.85 -7.66
CA LEU A 17 0.88 11.53 -6.65
C LEU A 17 1.73 10.52 -5.85
N TYR A 18 1.19 9.35 -5.54
CA TYR A 18 1.94 8.27 -4.90
C TYR A 18 3.11 7.81 -5.76
N VAL A 19 2.92 7.55 -7.07
CA VAL A 19 4.03 7.18 -7.98
C VAL A 19 5.10 8.27 -7.99
N GLN A 20 4.69 9.53 -8.13
CA GLN A 20 5.61 10.65 -8.21
C GLN A 20 6.44 10.81 -6.93
N THR A 21 5.80 10.71 -5.76
CA THR A 21 6.43 10.99 -4.45
C THR A 21 7.16 9.79 -3.84
N SER A 22 6.85 8.56 -4.27
CA SER A 22 7.57 7.36 -3.88
C SER A 22 8.75 7.07 -4.81
N GLY A 23 8.64 7.44 -6.08
CA GLY A 23 9.72 7.32 -7.08
C GLY A 23 10.67 8.51 -7.13
N SER A 24 10.42 9.59 -6.39
CA SER A 24 11.14 10.87 -6.54
C SER A 24 12.66 10.75 -6.38
N GLU A 25 13.12 9.92 -5.44
CA GLU A 25 14.54 9.70 -5.20
C GLU A 25 15.19 8.99 -6.41
N LEU A 26 14.59 7.91 -6.90
CA LEU A 26 15.07 7.22 -8.10
C LEU A 26 15.04 8.13 -9.32
N PHE A 27 13.96 8.89 -9.51
CA PHE A 27 13.81 9.81 -10.63
C PHE A 27 14.91 10.88 -10.60
N SER A 28 15.21 11.45 -9.44
CA SER A 28 16.28 12.43 -9.27
C SER A 28 17.64 11.84 -9.63
N HIS A 29 17.99 10.67 -9.06
CA HIS A 29 19.28 10.01 -9.32
C HIS A 29 19.47 9.60 -10.79
N ALA A 30 18.40 9.20 -11.47
CA ALA A 30 18.41 8.84 -12.88
C ALA A 30 18.29 10.05 -13.84
N GLY A 31 18.34 11.28 -13.34
CA GLY A 31 18.22 12.49 -14.17
C GLY A 31 16.86 12.64 -14.85
N CYS A 32 15.80 12.10 -14.23
CA CYS A 32 14.44 12.14 -14.75
C CYS A 32 13.70 13.40 -14.30
N SER A 33 12.76 13.86 -15.12
CA SER A 33 11.76 14.86 -14.73
C SER A 33 10.38 14.22 -14.72
N SER A 34 9.53 14.59 -13.76
CA SER A 34 8.15 14.11 -13.69
C SER A 34 7.19 15.29 -13.62
N ARG A 35 6.02 15.14 -14.26
CA ARG A 35 4.95 16.14 -14.21
C ARG A 35 3.60 15.44 -14.17
N ILE A 36 2.68 16.01 -13.38
CA ILE A 36 1.28 15.60 -13.36
C ILE A 36 0.45 16.71 -14.01
N LYS A 37 -0.48 16.31 -14.87
CA LYS A 37 -1.46 17.22 -15.48
C LYS A 37 -2.83 16.58 -15.48
N THR A 38 -3.86 17.40 -15.34
CA THR A 38 -5.24 17.00 -15.54
C THR A 38 -5.65 17.39 -16.97
N ILE A 39 -6.21 16.43 -17.69
CA ILE A 39 -6.74 16.59 -19.06
C ILE A 39 -8.15 16.01 -19.02
N ASP A 40 -9.17 16.87 -19.08
CA ASP A 40 -10.57 16.50 -18.91
C ASP A 40 -10.79 15.71 -17.59
N ASP A 41 -11.34 14.49 -17.70
CA ASP A 41 -11.59 13.57 -16.59
C ASP A 41 -10.42 12.61 -16.33
N ARG A 42 -9.26 12.85 -16.95
CA ARG A 42 -8.03 12.07 -16.79
C ARG A 42 -6.98 12.87 -16.05
N ILE A 43 -6.22 12.17 -15.22
CA ILE A 43 -4.95 12.65 -14.68
C ILE A 43 -3.82 11.88 -15.35
N VAL A 44 -2.75 12.60 -15.71
CA VAL A 44 -1.65 12.08 -16.52
C VAL A 44 -0.32 12.42 -15.85
N LEU A 45 0.42 11.38 -15.48
CA LEU A 45 1.81 11.45 -15.06
C LEU A 45 2.70 11.20 -16.28
N THR A 46 3.54 12.17 -16.61
CA THR A 46 4.63 11.99 -17.58
C THR A 46 5.95 11.97 -16.84
N VAL A 47 6.74 10.91 -17.02
CA VAL A 47 8.12 10.83 -16.55
C VAL A 47 9.05 10.83 -17.77
N ASN A 48 9.86 11.87 -17.93
CA ASN A 48 10.89 11.95 -18.97
C ASN A 48 12.21 11.47 -18.39
N CYS A 49 12.83 10.49 -19.03
CA CYS A 49 14.07 9.88 -18.57
C CYS A 49 15.10 9.76 -19.71
N PRO A 50 16.41 9.68 -19.38
CA PRO A 50 17.44 9.24 -20.32
C PRO A 50 17.15 7.82 -20.82
N GLU A 51 17.49 7.51 -22.07
CA GLU A 51 17.14 6.21 -22.69
C GLU A 51 17.78 5.03 -21.95
N GLU A 52 18.99 5.21 -21.42
CA GLU A 52 19.74 4.20 -20.66
C GLU A 52 19.05 3.78 -19.34
N TYR A 53 18.21 4.63 -18.76
CA TYR A 53 17.46 4.33 -17.52
C TYR A 53 16.01 3.91 -17.77
N LYS A 54 15.54 3.93 -19.03
CA LYS A 54 14.12 3.72 -19.37
C LYS A 54 13.54 2.45 -18.77
N ASP A 55 14.24 1.32 -18.90
CA ASP A 55 13.74 0.03 -18.45
C ASP A 55 13.67 -0.07 -16.91
N ILE A 56 14.62 0.57 -16.21
CA ILE A 56 14.65 0.66 -14.74
C ILE A 56 13.48 1.52 -14.26
N ILE A 57 13.30 2.70 -14.86
CA ILE A 57 12.21 3.62 -14.49
C ILE A 57 10.84 3.01 -14.82
N ARG A 58 10.71 2.34 -15.96
CA ARG A 58 9.47 1.62 -16.31
C ARG A 58 9.16 0.52 -15.30
N THR A 59 10.18 -0.22 -14.87
CA THR A 59 10.02 -1.28 -13.88
C THR A 59 9.55 -0.72 -12.53
N GLU A 60 10.16 0.38 -12.06
CA GLU A 60 9.73 1.04 -10.83
C GLU A 60 8.29 1.58 -10.95
N ILE A 61 7.96 2.25 -12.06
CA ILE A 61 6.60 2.76 -12.29
C ILE A 61 5.59 1.62 -12.31
N ALA A 62 5.89 0.52 -13.00
CA ALA A 62 5.02 -0.66 -13.02
C ALA A 62 4.83 -1.27 -11.62
N ASP A 63 5.88 -1.28 -10.79
CA ASP A 63 5.82 -1.73 -9.39
C ASP A 63 4.88 -0.85 -8.55
N LYS A 64 4.98 0.49 -8.69
CA LYS A 64 4.09 1.43 -7.99
C LYS A 64 2.66 1.39 -8.49
N VAL A 65 2.45 1.21 -9.80
CA VAL A 65 1.11 1.04 -10.36
C VAL A 65 0.48 -0.26 -9.87
N ALA A 66 1.26 -1.33 -9.74
CA ALA A 66 0.78 -2.57 -9.13
C ALA A 66 0.30 -2.32 -7.68
N GLU A 67 1.05 -1.54 -6.88
CA GLU A 67 0.62 -1.15 -5.53
C GLU A 67 -0.67 -0.34 -5.52
N ILE A 68 -0.88 0.60 -6.46
CA ILE A 68 -2.15 1.33 -6.58
C ILE A 68 -3.31 0.36 -6.75
N ILE A 69 -3.18 -0.62 -7.64
CA ILE A 69 -4.24 -1.58 -7.90
C ILE A 69 -4.47 -2.47 -6.66
N THR A 70 -3.41 -3.01 -6.09
CA THR A 70 -3.56 -4.02 -5.03
C THR A 70 -3.85 -3.44 -3.66
N ILE A 71 -3.67 -2.13 -3.48
CA ILE A 71 -3.95 -1.41 -2.24
C ILE A 71 -5.19 -0.53 -2.41
N LYS A 72 -5.14 0.52 -3.25
CA LYS A 72 -6.25 1.48 -3.39
C LYS A 72 -7.51 0.83 -3.97
N TYR A 73 -7.38 0.20 -5.13
CA TYR A 73 -8.55 -0.40 -5.79
C TYR A 73 -9.13 -1.56 -4.98
N LYS A 74 -8.27 -2.38 -4.35
CA LYS A 74 -8.68 -3.45 -3.45
C LYS A 74 -9.39 -2.90 -2.20
N TYR A 75 -8.85 -1.82 -1.61
CA TYR A 75 -9.47 -1.12 -0.50
C TYR A 75 -10.86 -0.59 -0.86
N ASP A 76 -11.00 0.12 -1.96
CA ASP A 76 -12.28 0.66 -2.41
C ASP A 76 -13.31 -0.45 -2.69
N TYR A 77 -12.84 -1.57 -3.24
CA TYR A 77 -13.66 -2.75 -3.49
C TYR A 77 -14.13 -3.39 -2.17
N PHE A 78 -13.21 -3.65 -1.24
CA PHE A 78 -13.53 -4.24 0.06
C PHE A 78 -14.40 -3.31 0.93
N LYS A 79 -14.15 -2.01 0.93
CA LYS A 79 -14.94 -1.04 1.69
C LYS A 79 -16.40 -1.02 1.24
N LYS A 80 -16.66 -1.22 -0.05
CA LYS A 80 -18.03 -1.30 -0.62
C LYS A 80 -18.68 -2.66 -0.39
N SER A 81 -17.90 -3.73 -0.35
CA SER A 81 -18.42 -5.11 -0.37
C SER A 81 -18.50 -5.76 1.01
N LEU A 82 -17.66 -5.35 1.97
CA LEU A 82 -17.61 -5.91 3.31
C LEU A 82 -18.47 -5.10 4.29
N LEU A 83 -19.67 -5.62 4.57
CA LEU A 83 -20.61 -5.07 5.55
C LEU A 83 -20.49 -5.79 6.90
N VAL A 84 -19.27 -5.80 7.43
CA VAL A 84 -18.96 -6.44 8.71
C VAL A 84 -19.45 -5.58 9.88
N GLY A 85 -20.24 -6.19 10.77
CA GLY A 85 -20.63 -5.66 12.08
C GLY A 85 -19.69 -6.10 13.21
N GLY A 86 -19.89 -5.54 14.41
CA GLY A 86 -19.14 -5.93 15.63
C GLY A 86 -17.83 -5.18 15.86
N LEU A 87 -17.29 -4.50 14.84
CA LEU A 87 -16.10 -3.66 14.93
C LEU A 87 -16.44 -2.17 14.99
N SER A 88 -15.61 -1.39 15.68
CA SER A 88 -15.60 0.07 15.54
C SER A 88 -15.20 0.50 14.13
N LYS A 89 -15.43 1.78 13.80
CA LYS A 89 -15.03 2.35 12.50
C LYS A 89 -13.55 2.13 12.22
N LEU A 90 -12.69 2.32 13.22
CA LEU A 90 -11.24 2.20 13.06
C LEU A 90 -10.79 0.74 12.97
N GLU A 91 -11.32 -0.14 13.81
CA GLU A 91 -11.05 -1.58 13.70
C GLU A 91 -11.47 -2.14 12.34
N LYS A 92 -12.55 -1.62 11.75
CA LYS A 92 -12.93 -1.95 10.38
C LYS A 92 -11.87 -1.50 9.36
N GLU A 93 -11.30 -0.31 9.50
CA GLU A 93 -10.21 0.16 8.64
C GLU A 93 -8.94 -0.72 8.79
N ILE A 94 -8.66 -1.19 10.01
CA ILE A 94 -7.57 -2.12 10.31
C ILE A 94 -7.83 -3.51 9.70
N LEU A 95 -9.06 -4.03 9.79
CA LEU A 95 -9.46 -5.29 9.14
C LEU A 95 -9.24 -5.21 7.63
N LEU A 96 -9.75 -4.15 6.99
CA LEU A 96 -9.57 -3.92 5.55
C LEU A 96 -8.09 -3.88 5.17
N THR A 97 -7.28 -3.17 5.96
CA THR A 97 -5.83 -3.08 5.74
C THR A 97 -5.14 -4.44 5.89
N SER A 98 -5.54 -5.23 6.89
CA SER A 98 -4.99 -6.56 7.17
C SER A 98 -5.32 -7.56 6.05
N LEU A 99 -6.55 -7.53 5.54
CA LEU A 99 -6.97 -8.34 4.39
C LEU A 99 -6.18 -8.00 3.11
N ILE A 100 -5.89 -6.72 2.90
CA ILE A 100 -5.01 -6.30 1.78
C ILE A 100 -3.60 -6.83 2.01
N ALA A 101 -3.03 -6.61 3.19
CA ALA A 101 -1.67 -7.01 3.54
C ALA A 101 -1.42 -8.52 3.38
N ALA A 102 -2.41 -9.35 3.75
CA ALA A 102 -2.31 -10.81 3.68
C ALA A 102 -1.99 -11.33 2.26
N ASP A 103 -2.56 -10.69 1.24
CA ASP A 103 -2.43 -11.08 -0.18
C ASP A 103 -1.49 -10.17 -0.99
N LEU A 104 -0.98 -9.09 -0.38
CA LEU A 104 -0.42 -7.96 -1.12
C LEU A 104 0.71 -8.38 -2.05
N GLU A 105 1.62 -9.25 -1.60
CA GLU A 105 2.78 -9.66 -2.38
C GLU A 105 2.39 -10.47 -3.63
N ASP A 106 1.48 -11.43 -3.48
CA ASP A 106 1.02 -12.28 -4.58
C ASP A 106 0.16 -11.50 -5.58
N ASP A 107 -0.78 -10.68 -5.08
CA ASP A 107 -1.62 -9.82 -5.91
C ASP A 107 -0.76 -8.81 -6.68
N LYS A 108 0.24 -8.22 -6.01
CA LYS A 108 1.13 -7.21 -6.61
C LYS A 108 1.98 -7.84 -7.69
N ARG A 109 2.57 -9.01 -7.45
CA ARG A 109 3.34 -9.76 -8.45
C ARG A 109 2.46 -10.05 -9.68
N TYR A 110 1.23 -10.53 -9.46
CA TYR A 110 0.28 -10.82 -10.54
C TYR A 110 -0.04 -9.58 -11.40
N ALA A 111 -0.26 -8.42 -10.76
CA ALA A 111 -0.53 -7.16 -11.45
C ALA A 111 0.71 -6.63 -12.17
N TYR A 112 1.86 -6.59 -11.49
CA TYR A 112 3.13 -6.11 -12.02
C TYR A 112 3.52 -6.83 -13.31
N ASP A 113 3.43 -8.16 -13.35
CA ASP A 113 3.78 -8.97 -14.53
C ASP A 113 2.95 -8.63 -15.76
N ARG A 114 1.73 -8.10 -15.56
CA ARG A 114 0.84 -7.65 -16.63
C ARG A 114 1.02 -6.18 -16.97
N ILE A 115 1.51 -5.34 -16.06
CA ILE A 115 1.71 -3.91 -16.29
C ILE A 115 3.04 -3.65 -17.01
N LYS A 116 4.12 -4.32 -16.60
CA LYS A 116 5.51 -4.02 -17.03
C LYS A 116 5.75 -4.11 -18.55
N VAL A 117 4.85 -4.77 -19.28
CA VAL A 117 4.93 -4.95 -20.74
C VAL A 117 4.44 -3.75 -21.55
N TYR A 118 3.73 -2.80 -20.92
CA TYR A 118 3.17 -1.64 -21.59
C TYR A 118 4.10 -0.42 -21.49
N SER A 119 4.21 0.32 -22.59
CA SER A 119 4.91 1.62 -22.64
C SER A 119 4.05 2.78 -22.13
N GLU A 120 2.73 2.66 -22.29
CA GLU A 120 1.72 3.60 -21.82
C GLU A 120 0.73 2.85 -20.92
N ILE A 121 0.54 3.35 -19.70
CA ILE A 121 -0.15 2.64 -18.64
C ILE A 121 -1.44 3.38 -18.29
N ALA A 122 -2.57 2.88 -18.77
CA ALA A 122 -3.89 3.31 -18.29
C ALA A 122 -4.33 2.39 -17.15
N ILE A 123 -4.19 2.86 -15.90
CA ILE A 123 -4.35 2.02 -14.69
C ILE A 123 -5.75 1.40 -14.63
N ASP A 124 -6.79 2.21 -14.71
CA ASP A 124 -8.19 1.78 -14.73
C ASP A 124 -8.50 0.83 -15.89
N GLY A 125 -7.97 1.11 -17.07
CA GLY A 125 -8.10 0.26 -18.25
C GLY A 125 -7.49 -1.13 -18.03
N ILE A 126 -6.26 -1.17 -17.53
CA ILE A 126 -5.57 -2.43 -17.20
C ILE A 126 -6.36 -3.19 -16.14
N PHE A 127 -6.79 -2.53 -15.07
CA PHE A 127 -7.58 -3.15 -14.03
C PHE A 127 -8.88 -3.75 -14.57
N ASN A 128 -9.63 -2.99 -15.37
CA ASN A 128 -10.94 -3.40 -15.87
C ASN A 128 -10.88 -4.50 -16.93
N PHE A 129 -9.86 -4.50 -17.79
CA PHE A 129 -9.81 -5.41 -18.93
C PHE A 129 -8.79 -6.53 -18.79
N ARG A 130 -7.67 -6.31 -18.09
CA ARG A 130 -6.56 -7.27 -18.00
C ARG A 130 -6.46 -8.00 -16.65
N LEU A 131 -7.07 -7.45 -15.59
CA LEU A 131 -6.99 -8.01 -14.24
C LEU A 131 -8.30 -8.63 -13.75
N LYS A 132 -9.17 -9.11 -14.65
CA LYS A 132 -10.42 -9.80 -14.29
C LYS A 132 -10.23 -10.98 -13.30
N PRO A 133 -9.21 -11.86 -13.46
CA PRO A 133 -9.00 -12.94 -12.49
C PRO A 133 -8.65 -12.42 -11.08
N LEU A 134 -7.95 -11.28 -10.98
CA LEU A 134 -7.65 -10.66 -9.70
C LEU A 134 -8.93 -10.17 -9.01
N LYS A 135 -9.85 -9.56 -9.76
CA LYS A 135 -11.17 -9.17 -9.25
C LYS A 135 -11.98 -10.37 -8.75
N LYS A 136 -11.96 -11.48 -9.50
CA LYS A 136 -12.62 -12.73 -9.11
C LYS A 136 -12.07 -13.26 -7.78
N LYS A 137 -10.74 -13.27 -7.61
CA LYS A 137 -10.10 -13.61 -6.33
C LYS A 137 -10.62 -12.73 -5.19
N TRP A 138 -10.76 -11.41 -5.41
CA TRP A 138 -11.27 -10.50 -4.38
C TRP A 138 -12.75 -10.76 -4.03
N GLU A 139 -13.58 -11.11 -5.00
CA GLU A 139 -14.97 -11.57 -4.75
C GLU A 139 -14.99 -12.81 -3.86
N ASP A 140 -14.13 -13.80 -4.16
CA ASP A 140 -14.06 -15.04 -3.40
C ASP A 140 -13.62 -14.78 -1.95
N VAL A 141 -12.65 -13.88 -1.75
CA VAL A 141 -12.24 -13.43 -0.40
C VAL A 141 -13.41 -12.81 0.35
N VAL A 142 -14.16 -11.90 -0.28
CA VAL A 142 -15.35 -11.28 0.33
C VAL A 142 -16.37 -12.34 0.75
N GLY A 143 -16.60 -13.36 -0.08
CA GLY A 143 -17.52 -14.46 0.23
C GLY A 143 -17.08 -15.35 1.41
N CYS A 144 -15.82 -15.28 1.83
CA CYS A 144 -15.31 -16.02 2.98
C CYS A 144 -15.29 -15.21 4.29
N ILE A 145 -15.51 -13.90 4.25
CA ILE A 145 -15.50 -13.05 5.46
C ILE A 145 -16.87 -13.16 6.16
N PRO A 146 -16.92 -13.42 7.47
CA PRO A 146 -18.17 -13.48 8.21
C PRO A 146 -18.82 -12.09 8.35
N ASP A 147 -20.15 -12.06 8.46
CA ASP A 147 -20.93 -10.82 8.61
C ASP A 147 -20.65 -10.08 9.93
N CYS A 148 -20.12 -10.77 10.94
CA CYS A 148 -19.78 -10.21 12.24
C CYS A 148 -18.35 -10.59 12.61
N PHE A 149 -17.58 -9.62 13.09
CA PHE A 149 -16.22 -9.78 13.58
C PHE A 149 -16.11 -9.04 14.91
N LEU A 150 -15.67 -9.74 15.95
CA LEU A 150 -15.39 -9.14 17.25
C LEU A 150 -13.95 -8.63 17.31
N THR A 151 -13.67 -7.66 18.18
CA THR A 151 -12.31 -7.16 18.44
C THR A 151 -11.31 -8.29 18.74
N SER A 152 -11.72 -9.30 19.51
CA SER A 152 -10.88 -10.46 19.81
C SER A 152 -10.54 -11.29 18.56
N GLN A 153 -11.52 -11.48 17.67
CA GLN A 153 -11.31 -12.20 16.42
C GLN A 153 -10.37 -11.41 15.49
N LEU A 154 -10.46 -10.06 15.49
CA LEU A 154 -9.55 -9.20 14.72
C LEU A 154 -8.11 -9.35 15.20
N LYS A 155 -7.92 -9.35 16.52
CA LYS A 155 -6.61 -9.62 17.11
C LYS A 155 -6.08 -10.99 16.69
N GLU A 156 -6.86 -12.05 16.88
CA GLU A 156 -6.47 -13.42 16.51
C GLU A 156 -6.11 -13.54 15.02
N PHE A 157 -6.92 -12.93 14.14
CA PHE A 157 -6.66 -12.91 12.70
C PHE A 157 -5.34 -12.23 12.37
N ILE A 158 -5.09 -11.04 12.93
CA ILE A 158 -3.84 -10.31 12.67
C ILE A 158 -2.64 -11.07 13.26
N THR A 159 -2.76 -11.60 14.48
CA THR A 159 -1.70 -12.41 15.09
C THR A 159 -1.34 -13.59 14.18
N TYR A 160 -2.33 -14.32 13.66
CA TYR A 160 -2.13 -15.42 12.71
C TYR A 160 -1.39 -14.98 11.45
N LEU A 161 -1.75 -13.83 10.85
CA LEU A 161 -1.03 -13.29 9.69
C LEU A 161 0.46 -13.01 9.97
N LEU A 162 0.79 -12.67 11.22
CA LEU A 162 2.13 -12.26 11.66
C LEU A 162 3.00 -13.43 12.16
N GLU A 163 2.44 -14.62 12.44
CA GLU A 163 3.15 -15.72 13.12
C GLU A 163 4.48 -16.12 12.46
N ASN A 164 4.54 -16.14 11.14
CA ASN A 164 5.71 -16.60 10.37
C ASN A 164 6.50 -15.47 9.70
N LYS A 165 6.16 -14.21 10.00
CA LYS A 165 6.82 -13.05 9.41
C LYS A 165 8.10 -12.74 10.18
N LYS A 166 9.20 -12.56 9.45
CA LYS A 166 10.54 -12.24 10.02
C LYS A 166 11.08 -10.89 9.59
N LYS A 167 10.39 -10.24 8.64
CA LYS A 167 10.81 -8.95 8.13
C LYS A 167 10.59 -7.90 9.22
N ARG A 168 11.59 -7.05 9.42
CA ARG A 168 11.50 -5.89 10.32
C ARG A 168 11.19 -4.62 9.55
N VAL A 169 10.44 -3.73 10.18
CA VAL A 169 10.33 -2.32 9.79
C VAL A 169 10.71 -1.41 10.93
N TYR A 170 11.09 -0.19 10.58
CA TYR A 170 11.47 0.85 11.53
C TYR A 170 10.40 1.93 11.53
N VAL A 171 9.96 2.35 12.71
CA VAL A 171 9.09 3.51 12.88
C VAL A 171 9.88 4.55 13.64
N ASP A 172 10.11 5.68 12.99
CA ASP A 172 10.88 6.80 13.54
C ASP A 172 10.13 8.11 13.30
N ASP A 173 9.87 8.85 14.38
CA ASP A 173 9.19 10.16 14.36
C ASP A 173 7.90 10.13 13.50
N GLY A 174 7.05 9.14 13.78
CA GLY A 174 5.78 8.95 13.08
C GLY A 174 5.88 8.48 11.62
N ARG A 175 7.06 8.05 11.15
CA ARG A 175 7.28 7.59 9.76
C ARG A 175 7.74 6.14 9.75
N VAL A 176 7.30 5.37 8.77
CA VAL A 176 7.66 3.96 8.62
C VAL A 176 8.68 3.77 7.52
N TYR A 177 9.68 2.92 7.75
CA TYR A 177 10.76 2.61 6.83
C TYR A 177 10.93 1.09 6.69
N ASP A 178 11.35 0.66 5.50
CA ASP A 178 11.73 -0.75 5.28
C ASP A 178 13.12 -1.08 5.83
N SER A 179 13.54 -2.33 5.65
CA SER A 179 14.85 -2.84 6.08
C SER A 179 16.06 -2.11 5.47
N HIS A 180 15.85 -1.29 4.44
CA HIS A 180 16.88 -0.50 3.77
C HIS A 180 16.71 1.01 4.07
N TYR A 181 15.96 1.36 5.12
CA TYR A 181 15.65 2.73 5.51
C TYR A 181 14.94 3.55 4.43
N ARG A 182 14.26 2.89 3.49
CA ARG A 182 13.43 3.59 2.49
C ARG A 182 12.07 3.88 3.10
N ARG A 183 11.65 5.14 3.01
CA ARG A 183 10.36 5.59 3.56
C ARG A 183 9.20 4.91 2.84
N LEU A 184 8.34 4.25 3.62
CA LEU A 184 7.09 3.67 3.16
C LEU A 184 5.96 4.71 3.23
N LYS A 185 5.07 4.67 2.23
CA LYS A 185 3.95 5.61 2.08
C LYS A 185 2.70 4.93 1.51
N ARG A 186 2.57 3.61 1.62
CA ARG A 186 1.45 2.86 1.03
C ARG A 186 0.11 3.21 1.67
N CYS A 187 0.11 3.67 2.92
CA CYS A 187 -1.10 4.12 3.60
C CYS A 187 -1.74 5.34 2.91
N SER A 188 -0.97 6.12 2.11
CA SER A 188 -1.54 7.22 1.31
C SER A 188 -2.42 6.74 0.15
N LEU A 189 -2.43 5.43 -0.15
CA LEU A 189 -3.30 4.80 -1.14
C LEU A 189 -4.59 4.28 -0.51
N LEU A 190 -4.66 4.20 0.81
CA LEU A 190 -5.88 3.80 1.51
C LEU A 190 -6.77 5.02 1.72
N GLY A 191 -8.08 4.82 1.64
CA GLY A 191 -9.03 5.77 2.22
C GLY A 191 -9.16 5.58 3.74
N GLY A 192 -10.03 6.38 4.36
CA GLY A 192 -10.30 6.28 5.81
C GLY A 192 -9.25 6.98 6.68
N GLU A 193 -9.54 7.11 7.97
CA GLU A 193 -8.75 7.87 8.92
C GLU A 193 -8.42 7.02 10.15
N GLY A 194 -7.31 7.37 10.81
CA GLY A 194 -6.87 6.74 12.05
C GLY A 194 -5.84 5.64 11.85
N ALA A 195 -5.03 5.44 12.88
CA ALA A 195 -3.98 4.43 12.98
C ALA A 195 -3.08 4.29 11.72
N ASN A 196 -2.66 5.43 11.12
CA ASN A 196 -1.97 5.42 9.83
C ASN A 196 -0.61 4.71 9.89
N ILE A 197 0.11 4.80 11.01
CA ILE A 197 1.39 4.10 11.20
C ILE A 197 1.13 2.60 11.30
N THR A 198 0.16 2.21 12.10
CA THR A 198 -0.25 0.80 12.26
C THR A 198 -0.63 0.20 10.91
N ARG A 199 -1.39 0.93 10.11
CA ARG A 199 -1.84 0.50 8.78
C ARG A 199 -0.67 0.40 7.79
N GLU A 200 0.27 1.35 7.79
CA GLU A 200 1.49 1.28 6.98
C GLU A 200 2.37 0.08 7.40
N VAL A 201 2.50 -0.16 8.70
CA VAL A 201 3.23 -1.31 9.28
C VAL A 201 2.58 -2.63 8.82
N LEU A 202 1.25 -2.77 8.91
CA LEU A 202 0.54 -3.94 8.38
C LEU A 202 0.78 -4.13 6.87
N LEU A 203 0.66 -3.07 6.07
CA LEU A 203 0.93 -3.11 4.62
C LEU A 203 2.40 -3.46 4.28
N SER A 204 3.32 -3.31 5.23
CA SER A 204 4.72 -3.71 5.03
C SER A 204 4.95 -5.22 5.11
N ASN A 205 3.94 -5.97 5.57
CA ASN A 205 3.96 -7.42 5.80
C ASN A 205 5.13 -7.85 6.71
N CYS A 206 5.44 -7.02 7.71
CA CYS A 206 6.50 -7.27 8.69
C CYS A 206 6.05 -8.20 9.80
N GLY A 207 7.00 -8.84 10.46
CA GLY A 207 6.78 -9.54 11.73
C GLY A 207 7.25 -8.75 12.93
N GLU A 208 8.23 -7.87 12.76
CA GLU A 208 8.84 -7.10 13.83
C GLU A 208 8.77 -5.60 13.54
N VAL A 209 8.57 -4.82 14.60
CA VAL A 209 8.51 -3.36 14.55
C VAL A 209 9.55 -2.80 15.50
N GLU A 210 10.50 -2.03 14.97
CA GLU A 210 11.43 -1.27 15.78
C GLU A 210 10.91 0.16 15.94
N LEU A 211 10.63 0.58 17.18
CA LEU A 211 10.08 1.89 17.49
C LEU A 211 11.15 2.83 18.04
N SER A 212 11.28 4.01 17.41
CA SER A 212 12.06 5.15 17.87
C SER A 212 11.22 6.43 17.84
N GLY A 213 11.31 7.22 18.92
CA GLY A 213 10.54 8.46 19.10
C GLY A 213 9.05 8.25 19.38
N GLU A 214 8.34 9.34 19.67
CA GLU A 214 6.92 9.29 19.97
C GLU A 214 6.06 9.03 18.73
N ILE A 215 4.97 8.31 18.92
CA ILE A 215 3.93 8.09 17.90
C ILE A 215 2.56 8.44 18.47
N PRO A 216 1.53 8.70 17.63
CA PRO A 216 0.18 8.95 18.12
C PRO A 216 -0.32 7.81 19.01
N LYS A 217 -1.01 8.15 20.11
CA LYS A 217 -1.51 7.17 21.09
C LYS A 217 -2.38 6.07 20.49
N GLU A 218 -3.14 6.42 19.46
CA GLU A 218 -3.98 5.46 18.73
C GLU A 218 -3.14 4.42 18.00
N ASP A 219 -2.08 4.85 17.30
CA ASP A 219 -1.13 3.95 16.66
C ASP A 219 -0.37 3.09 17.67
N GLU A 220 0.07 3.70 18.78
CA GLU A 220 0.74 2.97 19.84
C GLU A 220 -0.13 1.85 20.43
N TYR A 221 -1.42 2.14 20.66
CA TYR A 221 -2.38 1.17 21.16
C TYR A 221 -2.49 -0.04 20.23
N TYR A 222 -2.76 0.17 18.93
CA TYR A 222 -2.96 -0.94 18.00
C TYR A 222 -1.67 -1.67 17.66
N LEU A 223 -0.53 -0.99 17.60
CA LEU A 223 0.76 -1.67 17.45
C LEU A 223 0.99 -2.61 18.64
N LYS A 224 0.81 -2.15 19.89
CA LYS A 224 0.93 -2.99 21.09
C LYS A 224 -0.07 -4.14 21.07
N GLU A 225 -1.31 -3.88 20.64
CA GLU A 225 -2.37 -4.89 20.59
C GLU A 225 -2.04 -6.05 19.64
N TYR A 226 -1.43 -5.76 18.49
CA TYR A 226 -1.21 -6.75 17.42
C TYR A 226 0.22 -7.32 17.35
N TYR A 227 1.23 -6.50 17.63
CA TYR A 227 2.64 -6.91 17.57
C TYR A 227 3.19 -7.30 18.93
N ASN A 228 2.65 -6.79 20.04
CA ASN A 228 3.00 -7.18 21.42
C ASN A 228 4.52 -7.30 21.65
N ASP A 229 5.02 -8.52 21.83
CA ASP A 229 6.42 -8.89 22.09
C ASP A 229 7.33 -8.77 20.85
N LYS A 230 6.75 -8.54 19.67
CA LYS A 230 7.46 -8.27 18.41
C LYS A 230 7.78 -6.78 18.21
N ILE A 231 7.52 -5.95 19.22
CA ILE A 231 7.93 -4.55 19.26
C ILE A 231 9.28 -4.44 19.97
N ILE A 232 10.24 -3.81 19.31
CA ILE A 232 11.57 -3.52 19.85
C ILE A 232 11.66 -2.02 20.08
N PHE A 233 11.86 -1.61 21.32
CA PHE A 233 12.09 -0.21 21.66
C PHE A 233 13.57 0.14 21.54
N SER A 234 13.88 1.10 20.69
CA SER A 234 15.21 1.71 20.63
C SER A 234 15.52 2.48 21.93
N SER A 235 16.81 2.61 22.26
CA SER A 235 17.33 3.18 23.51
C SER A 235 16.88 4.63 23.81
N GLY A 236 16.24 5.32 22.87
CA GLY A 236 15.69 6.67 23.04
C GLY A 236 14.17 6.77 23.23
N TYR A 237 13.43 5.65 23.19
CA TYR A 237 11.95 5.66 23.27
C TYR A 237 11.40 5.83 24.71
N LEU A 238 12.18 5.46 25.73
CA LEU A 238 11.76 5.46 27.14
C LEU A 238 12.13 6.74 27.91
N ASN A 239 12.59 7.78 27.22
CA ASN A 239 13.00 9.05 27.84
C ASN A 239 11.88 10.09 27.80
#